data_AF-G1Q1I2-F1
#
_entry.id   AF-G1Q1I2-F1
#
_cell.length_a   1.000
_cell.length_b   1.000
_cell.length_c   1.000
_cell.angle_alpha   90.00
_cell.angle_beta   90.00
_cell.angle_gamma   90.00
#
_symmetry.space_group_name_H-M   'P 1'
#
loop_
_entity.id
_entity.type
_entity.pdbx_description
1 polymer ?
#
loop_
_entity_poly.entity_id
_entity_poly.type
_entity_poly.pdbx_seq_one_letter_code
_entity_poly.pdbx_strand_id
1 'polypeptide(L)'
;PGMEQLGDLELLMEETFGEEAGPPAELLLFKKAEASSSKTVLIRGADNRYLVLAVNVVQKEEGNHEKHLIITASQSLDCKELCILRNDWCSVPVEPGDIIHLEGECTSDTWIIDEDSGYLILYPDMLISGTSVASSIRCLRRAVLSETFRGSDPATRQMLIGTVLHEVFQKAISDSFAPEKLQELAFQTVQEMRHLKEMYRLNLNQDEVKQEVEEYLPSLSKWAGDFMQKYTSTDFPQMQLSLPSDGSNNNATCNIEVIKSLDIEESIWSPRFGLKGKIDVTVGVKIHRGCKTKYKIMPLELKTGKESNSIEHRSQLVLYTLLSQERRADPEAGLLLYLKTGQMYPVPARHLDKRG
;
A
#
# COMPACT_ATOMS: atom_id res chain seq x y z
N PRO A 1 -29.72 -70.07 -12.21
CA PRO A 1 -29.92 -69.18 -11.04
C PRO A 1 -29.02 -67.95 -11.18
N GLY A 2 -29.58 -66.87 -11.72
CA GLY A 2 -28.86 -65.64 -12.03
C GLY A 2 -29.89 -64.57 -12.39
N MET A 3 -30.52 -64.02 -11.36
CA MET A 3 -31.34 -62.82 -11.41
C MET A 3 -30.92 -62.01 -10.20
N GLU A 4 -30.36 -60.82 -10.44
CA GLU A 4 -30.42 -59.63 -9.56
C GLU A 4 -29.44 -58.58 -10.10
N GLN A 5 -29.99 -57.43 -10.52
CA GLN A 5 -29.42 -56.07 -10.55
C GLN A 5 -30.05 -55.23 -11.68
N LEU A 6 -31.37 -55.05 -11.63
CA LEU A 6 -32.03 -53.94 -12.33
C LEU A 6 -32.68 -52.93 -11.36
N GLY A 7 -32.75 -53.23 -10.05
CA GLY A 7 -33.42 -52.39 -9.05
C GLY A 7 -32.62 -51.18 -8.56
N ASP A 8 -31.29 -51.23 -8.60
CA ASP A 8 -30.45 -50.17 -8.03
C ASP A 8 -30.42 -48.89 -8.88
N LEU A 9 -30.71 -48.98 -10.18
CA LEU A 9 -30.72 -47.82 -11.07
C LEU A 9 -32.05 -47.04 -11.02
N GLU A 10 -33.15 -47.73 -10.74
CA GLU A 10 -34.49 -47.12 -10.62
C GLU A 10 -34.65 -46.41 -9.26
N LEU A 11 -34.07 -46.97 -8.19
CA LEU A 11 -34.00 -46.32 -6.87
C LEU A 11 -33.18 -45.02 -6.89
N LEU A 12 -32.11 -44.94 -7.68
CA LEU A 12 -31.33 -43.72 -7.87
C LEU A 12 -32.04 -42.64 -8.71
N MET A 13 -33.09 -43.00 -9.45
CA MET A 13 -33.90 -42.05 -10.21
C MET A 13 -35.11 -41.55 -9.42
N GLU A 14 -35.71 -42.37 -8.55
CA GLU A 14 -36.85 -41.98 -7.72
C GLU A 14 -36.48 -41.17 -6.46
N GLU A 15 -35.26 -41.31 -5.91
CA GLU A 15 -34.76 -40.41 -4.85
C GLU A 15 -34.60 -38.95 -5.32
N THR A 16 -34.70 -38.67 -6.62
CA THR A 16 -34.61 -37.32 -7.18
C THR A 16 -35.90 -36.49 -7.05
N PHE A 17 -37.03 -37.06 -6.56
CA PHE A 17 -38.33 -36.37 -6.58
C PHE A 17 -39.00 -36.14 -5.23
N GLY A 18 -38.32 -36.34 -4.11
CA GLY A 18 -38.88 -35.88 -2.84
C GLY A 18 -38.02 -36.21 -1.64
N GLU A 19 -37.13 -35.29 -1.27
CA GLU A 19 -36.97 -34.80 0.10
C GLU A 19 -35.94 -33.66 0.12
N GLU A 20 -36.31 -32.62 0.84
CA GLU A 20 -35.57 -31.40 1.20
C GLU A 20 -34.31 -31.07 0.39
N ALA A 21 -34.44 -30.08 -0.49
CA ALA A 21 -33.30 -29.33 -0.99
C ALA A 21 -32.41 -28.95 0.20
N GLY A 22 -31.21 -29.53 0.26
CA GLY A 22 -30.15 -29.06 1.14
C GLY A 22 -30.03 -27.54 1.00
N PRO A 23 -29.54 -26.83 2.04
CA PRO A 23 -29.55 -25.38 2.07
C PRO A 23 -29.04 -24.83 0.73
N PRO A 24 -29.74 -23.88 0.09
CA PRO A 24 -29.38 -23.38 -1.24
C PRO A 24 -27.87 -23.11 -1.27
N ALA A 25 -27.19 -23.40 -2.38
CA ALA A 25 -25.74 -23.12 -2.49
C ALA A 25 -25.40 -21.69 -2.01
N GLU A 26 -26.32 -20.76 -2.26
CA GLU A 26 -26.39 -19.40 -1.73
C GLU A 26 -26.32 -19.29 -0.19
N LEU A 27 -27.07 -20.11 0.55
CA LEU A 27 -27.04 -20.15 2.03
C LEU A 27 -25.72 -20.74 2.58
N LEU A 28 -25.08 -21.65 1.86
CA LEU A 28 -23.76 -22.18 2.22
C LEU A 28 -22.64 -21.17 1.96
N LEU A 29 -22.74 -20.41 0.87
CA LEU A 29 -21.84 -19.29 0.55
C LEU A 29 -21.97 -18.18 1.60
N PHE A 30 -23.19 -17.83 1.99
CA PHE A 30 -23.43 -16.91 3.11
C PHE A 30 -22.84 -17.44 4.41
N LYS A 31 -22.99 -18.72 4.75
CA LYS A 31 -22.37 -19.29 5.96
C LYS A 31 -20.83 -19.27 5.91
N LYS A 32 -20.22 -19.48 4.72
CA LYS A 32 -18.76 -19.36 4.53
C LYS A 32 -18.30 -17.90 4.68
N ALA A 33 -19.04 -16.95 4.10
CA ALA A 33 -18.78 -15.51 4.22
C ALA A 33 -19.06 -14.96 5.63
N GLU A 34 -20.06 -15.48 6.34
CA GLU A 34 -20.35 -15.15 7.74
C GLU A 34 -19.32 -15.75 8.70
N ALA A 35 -18.80 -16.93 8.40
CA ALA A 35 -17.74 -17.58 9.18
C ALA A 35 -16.38 -16.87 9.03
N SER A 36 -16.11 -16.24 7.88
CA SER A 36 -14.87 -15.48 7.62
C SER A 36 -14.99 -13.98 7.88
N SER A 37 -16.18 -13.39 7.71
CA SER A 37 -16.47 -11.96 7.89
C SER A 37 -17.89 -11.75 8.44
N SER A 38 -18.05 -11.88 9.75
CA SER A 38 -19.36 -11.71 10.38
C SER A 38 -19.90 -10.28 10.17
N LYS A 39 -20.98 -10.12 9.38
CA LYS A 39 -21.77 -8.90 9.13
C LYS A 39 -21.24 -7.87 8.10
N THR A 40 -20.53 -8.29 7.05
CA THR A 40 -20.19 -7.36 5.96
C THR A 40 -21.44 -6.91 5.20
N VAL A 41 -21.68 -5.60 5.13
CA VAL A 41 -22.78 -5.04 4.34
C VAL A 41 -22.34 -4.94 2.88
N LEU A 42 -23.01 -5.69 2.01
CA LEU A 42 -22.80 -5.61 0.56
C LEU A 42 -23.40 -4.29 0.05
N ILE A 43 -22.60 -3.51 -0.67
CA ILE A 43 -22.98 -2.19 -1.19
C ILE A 43 -22.26 -1.87 -2.49
N ARG A 44 -22.86 -1.00 -3.32
CA ARG A 44 -22.22 -0.36 -4.48
C ARG A 44 -21.58 0.98 -4.08
N GLY A 45 -20.83 1.59 -4.98
CA GLY A 45 -20.24 2.93 -4.80
C GLY A 45 -18.74 2.91 -4.55
N ALA A 46 -18.22 4.00 -3.96
CA ALA A 46 -16.79 4.18 -3.73
C ALA A 46 -16.20 3.16 -2.74
N ASP A 47 -16.99 2.69 -1.78
CA ASP A 47 -16.60 1.66 -0.80
C ASP A 47 -17.30 0.33 -1.08
N ASN A 48 -17.45 -0.02 -2.36
CA ASN A 48 -18.23 -1.20 -2.75
C ASN A 48 -17.74 -2.49 -2.08
N ARG A 49 -18.68 -3.39 -1.81
CA ARG A 49 -18.44 -4.71 -1.25
C ARG A 49 -19.29 -5.70 -2.02
N TYR A 50 -18.61 -6.57 -2.76
CA TYR A 50 -19.23 -7.60 -3.56
C TYR A 50 -18.95 -8.99 -2.98
N LEU A 51 -19.98 -9.83 -2.93
CA LEU A 51 -19.86 -11.25 -2.67
C LEU A 51 -19.67 -11.99 -4.00
N VAL A 52 -18.68 -12.87 -4.07
CA VAL A 52 -18.44 -13.74 -5.22
C VAL A 52 -19.36 -14.96 -5.14
N LEU A 53 -20.22 -15.13 -6.15
CA LEU A 53 -21.18 -16.22 -6.24
C LEU A 53 -20.65 -17.40 -7.04
N ALA A 54 -19.94 -17.12 -8.13
CA ALA A 54 -19.37 -18.15 -9.00
C ALA A 54 -18.10 -17.64 -9.69
N VAL A 55 -17.21 -18.57 -10.02
CA VAL A 55 -15.94 -18.32 -10.72
C VAL A 55 -15.85 -19.26 -11.90
N ASN A 56 -15.77 -18.71 -13.11
CA ASN A 56 -15.69 -19.46 -14.36
C ASN A 56 -14.41 -19.06 -15.11
N VAL A 57 -13.67 -20.04 -15.63
CA VAL A 57 -12.52 -19.78 -16.49
C VAL A 57 -12.93 -20.00 -17.94
N VAL A 58 -12.84 -18.96 -18.75
CA VAL A 58 -13.23 -18.98 -20.15
C VAL A 58 -11.98 -18.97 -21.02
N GLN A 59 -11.86 -19.92 -21.94
CA GLN A 59 -10.78 -19.94 -22.93
C GLN A 59 -11.21 -19.13 -24.16
N LYS A 60 -10.39 -18.16 -24.59
CA LYS A 60 -10.55 -17.49 -25.89
C LYS A 60 -9.76 -18.20 -26.98
N GLU A 61 -10.18 -17.98 -28.23
CA GLU A 61 -9.63 -18.62 -29.44
C GLU A 61 -8.11 -18.39 -29.65
N GLU A 62 -7.51 -17.39 -29.00
CA GLU A 62 -6.09 -17.05 -29.10
C GLU A 62 -5.21 -17.61 -27.96
N GLY A 63 -5.71 -18.54 -27.14
CA GLY A 63 -4.94 -19.13 -26.03
C GLY A 63 -4.83 -18.27 -24.78
N ASN A 64 -5.46 -17.08 -24.78
CA ASN A 64 -5.66 -16.29 -23.57
C ASN A 64 -6.88 -16.80 -22.79
N HIS A 65 -6.71 -16.96 -21.47
CA HIS A 65 -7.78 -17.31 -20.56
C HIS A 65 -8.27 -16.08 -19.81
N GLU A 66 -9.59 -15.92 -19.69
CA GLU A 66 -10.21 -14.92 -18.82
C GLU A 66 -10.84 -15.61 -17.62
N LYS A 67 -10.86 -14.93 -16.46
CA LYS A 67 -11.60 -15.38 -15.29
C LYS A 67 -12.82 -14.50 -15.09
N HIS A 68 -14.00 -15.10 -15.20
CA HIS A 68 -15.30 -14.45 -15.10
C HIS A 68 -15.89 -14.72 -13.73
N LEU A 69 -16.14 -13.66 -12.96
CA LEU A 69 -16.73 -13.70 -11.63
C LEU A 69 -18.18 -13.22 -11.72
N ILE A 70 -19.11 -14.03 -11.23
CA ILE A 70 -20.48 -13.60 -10.99
C ILE A 70 -20.53 -13.06 -9.57
N ILE A 71 -20.86 -11.77 -9.42
CA ILE A 71 -20.77 -11.06 -8.14
C ILE A 71 -22.09 -10.37 -7.81
N THR A 72 -22.30 -10.04 -6.53
CA THR A 72 -23.47 -9.27 -6.10
C THR A 72 -23.14 -8.32 -4.96
N ALA A 73 -23.71 -7.12 -5.03
CA ALA A 73 -23.71 -6.14 -3.95
C ALA A 73 -25.06 -6.13 -3.18
N SER A 74 -26.00 -7.03 -3.48
CA SER A 74 -27.28 -7.13 -2.77
C SER A 74 -27.28 -8.28 -1.78
N GLN A 75 -27.79 -8.04 -0.57
CA GLN A 75 -28.01 -9.10 0.43
C GLN A 75 -29.07 -10.11 -0.01
N SER A 76 -29.99 -9.73 -0.90
CA SER A 76 -31.01 -10.64 -1.45
C SER A 76 -30.49 -11.53 -2.59
N LEU A 77 -29.25 -11.32 -3.05
CA LEU A 77 -28.61 -12.02 -4.18
C LEU A 77 -29.27 -11.83 -5.56
N ASP A 78 -30.32 -11.01 -5.66
CA ASP A 78 -31.09 -10.84 -6.90
C ASP A 78 -30.32 -10.07 -7.98
N CYS A 79 -29.47 -9.13 -7.57
CA CYS A 79 -28.72 -8.27 -8.50
C CYS A 79 -27.33 -8.87 -8.76
N LYS A 80 -27.18 -9.52 -9.91
CA LYS A 80 -25.92 -10.13 -10.35
C LYS A 80 -25.20 -9.22 -11.33
N GLU A 81 -23.91 -9.03 -11.12
CA GLU A 81 -22.99 -8.31 -11.99
C GLU A 81 -21.89 -9.26 -12.45
N LEU A 82 -21.24 -8.89 -13.57
CA LEU A 82 -20.13 -9.65 -14.12
C LEU A 82 -18.82 -8.89 -13.90
N CYS A 83 -17.81 -9.55 -13.34
CA CYS A 83 -16.44 -9.04 -13.32
C CYS A 83 -15.53 -9.95 -14.14
N ILE A 84 -14.84 -9.37 -15.11
CA ILE A 84 -13.93 -10.07 -16.02
C ILE A 84 -12.50 -9.68 -15.66
N LEU A 85 -11.75 -10.66 -15.19
CA LEU A 85 -10.31 -10.54 -14.95
C LEU A 85 -9.55 -11.04 -16.19
N ARG A 86 -8.56 -10.26 -16.62
CA ARG A 86 -7.68 -10.57 -17.76
C ARG A 86 -6.21 -10.55 -17.36
N ASN A 87 -5.36 -11.12 -18.22
CA ASN A 87 -3.91 -11.12 -18.05
C ASN A 87 -3.50 -11.71 -16.69
N ASP A 88 -2.56 -11.07 -15.99
CA ASP A 88 -2.06 -11.53 -14.69
C ASP A 88 -3.17 -11.62 -13.61
N TRP A 89 -4.26 -10.84 -13.73
CA TRP A 89 -5.38 -10.89 -12.78
C TRP A 89 -6.13 -12.24 -12.81
N CYS A 90 -5.98 -13.02 -13.88
CA CYS A 90 -6.51 -14.39 -13.92
C CYS A 90 -5.85 -15.31 -12.88
N SER A 91 -4.69 -14.94 -12.34
CA SER A 91 -4.01 -15.73 -11.30
C SER A 91 -4.54 -15.49 -9.88
N VAL A 92 -5.37 -14.45 -9.66
CA VAL A 92 -5.89 -14.13 -8.32
C VAL A 92 -6.71 -15.30 -7.76
N PRO A 93 -6.40 -15.80 -6.54
CA PRO A 93 -7.04 -16.98 -5.96
C PRO A 93 -8.40 -16.65 -5.34
N VAL A 94 -9.34 -16.17 -6.16
CA VAL A 94 -10.71 -15.87 -5.75
C VAL A 94 -11.59 -17.11 -5.83
N GLU A 95 -12.39 -17.34 -4.81
CA GLU A 95 -13.33 -18.44 -4.67
C GLU A 95 -14.77 -17.94 -4.47
N PRO A 96 -15.79 -18.77 -4.80
CA PRO A 96 -17.14 -18.52 -4.33
C PRO A 96 -17.20 -18.38 -2.80
N GLY A 97 -17.87 -17.33 -2.34
CA GLY A 97 -18.02 -16.95 -0.94
C GLY A 97 -17.06 -15.84 -0.50
N ASP A 98 -16.09 -15.46 -1.33
CA ASP A 98 -15.16 -14.38 -1.01
C ASP A 98 -15.81 -13.01 -1.12
N ILE A 99 -15.35 -12.09 -0.28
CA ILE A 99 -15.69 -10.66 -0.35
C ILE A 99 -14.59 -9.93 -1.11
N ILE A 100 -14.98 -9.16 -2.12
CA ILE A 100 -14.07 -8.36 -2.93
C ILE A 100 -14.51 -6.89 -2.95
N HIS A 101 -13.55 -6.02 -3.24
CA HIS A 101 -13.75 -4.63 -3.60
C HIS A 101 -13.14 -4.37 -4.98
N LEU A 102 -13.82 -3.56 -5.79
CA LEU A 102 -13.42 -3.23 -7.15
C LEU A 102 -13.15 -1.73 -7.28
N GLU A 103 -11.96 -1.39 -7.77
CA GLU A 103 -11.58 -0.03 -8.16
C GLU A 103 -11.55 0.04 -9.69
N GLY A 104 -12.18 1.06 -10.27
CA GLY A 104 -12.28 1.23 -11.71
C GLY A 104 -13.68 1.65 -12.16
N GLU A 105 -13.94 1.57 -13.46
CA GLU A 105 -15.23 1.92 -14.04
C GLU A 105 -16.06 0.66 -14.35
N CYS A 106 -17.31 0.66 -13.90
CA CYS A 106 -18.30 -0.35 -14.26
C CYS A 106 -19.12 0.16 -15.45
N THR A 107 -19.05 -0.53 -16.59
CA THR A 107 -19.84 -0.18 -17.77
C THR A 107 -20.90 -1.26 -17.99
N SER A 108 -22.18 -0.88 -17.98
CA SER A 108 -23.31 -1.79 -18.20
C SER A 108 -23.29 -3.04 -17.31
N ASP A 109 -23.16 -2.83 -15.99
CA ASP A 109 -23.07 -3.91 -14.97
C ASP A 109 -21.92 -4.92 -15.19
N THR A 110 -20.92 -4.52 -15.99
CA THR A 110 -19.71 -5.31 -16.25
C THR A 110 -18.47 -4.53 -15.80
N TRP A 111 -17.69 -5.17 -14.93
CA TRP A 111 -16.36 -4.73 -14.52
C TRP A 111 -15.31 -5.43 -15.39
N ILE A 112 -14.37 -4.67 -15.95
CA ILE A 112 -13.22 -5.23 -16.65
C ILE A 112 -11.97 -4.78 -15.91
N ILE A 113 -11.17 -5.75 -15.46
CA ILE A 113 -9.91 -5.52 -14.76
C ILE A 113 -8.82 -6.23 -15.55
N ASP A 114 -7.86 -5.45 -16.02
CA ASP A 114 -6.82 -5.90 -16.93
C ASP A 114 -5.48 -5.25 -16.63
N GLU A 115 -4.55 -5.31 -17.59
CA GLU A 115 -3.20 -4.81 -17.38
C GLU A 115 -3.11 -3.28 -17.29
N ASP A 116 -4.08 -2.58 -17.84
CA ASP A 116 -4.06 -1.12 -18.00
C ASP A 116 -5.09 -0.41 -17.11
N SER A 117 -6.11 -1.13 -16.63
CA SER A 117 -7.23 -0.54 -15.92
C SER A 117 -7.76 -1.39 -14.76
N GLY A 118 -8.12 -0.68 -13.69
CA GLY A 118 -8.80 -1.20 -12.51
C GLY A 118 -7.92 -1.98 -11.54
N TYR A 119 -8.48 -2.27 -10.37
CA TYR A 119 -7.88 -3.15 -9.37
C TYR A 119 -8.95 -4.01 -8.71
N LEU A 120 -8.62 -5.28 -8.46
CA LEU A 120 -9.42 -6.15 -7.60
C LEU A 120 -8.72 -6.31 -6.25
N ILE A 121 -9.45 -6.01 -5.19
CA ILE A 121 -8.98 -6.16 -3.81
C ILE A 121 -9.73 -7.33 -3.19
N LEU A 122 -9.00 -8.40 -2.89
CA LEU A 122 -9.52 -9.59 -2.22
C LEU A 122 -9.49 -9.37 -0.70
N TYR A 123 -10.62 -9.62 -0.03
CA TYR A 123 -10.81 -9.36 1.41
C TYR A 123 -10.45 -7.92 1.80
N PRO A 124 -11.15 -6.91 1.28
CA PRO A 124 -10.82 -5.50 1.47
C PRO A 124 -10.80 -5.03 2.93
N ASP A 125 -11.47 -5.75 3.83
CA ASP A 125 -11.51 -5.43 5.25
C ASP A 125 -10.31 -6.02 6.04
N MET A 126 -9.48 -6.85 5.39
CA MET A 126 -8.21 -7.33 5.93
C MET A 126 -7.08 -6.34 5.63
N LEU A 127 -6.81 -5.44 6.58
CA LEU A 127 -5.81 -4.40 6.38
C LEU A 127 -4.36 -4.89 6.57
N ILE A 128 -3.64 -5.01 5.46
CA ILE A 128 -2.23 -5.41 5.41
C ILE A 128 -1.32 -4.17 5.47
N SER A 129 -0.25 -4.23 6.26
CA SER A 129 0.69 -3.10 6.34
C SER A 129 1.50 -2.95 5.04
N GLY A 130 1.69 -1.71 4.57
CA GLY A 130 2.47 -1.47 3.35
C GLY A 130 3.91 -1.99 3.42
N THR A 131 4.51 -2.01 4.61
CA THR A 131 5.82 -2.63 4.86
C THR A 131 5.80 -4.15 4.67
N SER A 132 4.71 -4.83 5.05
CA SER A 132 4.55 -6.27 4.82
C SER A 132 4.44 -6.59 3.33
N VAL A 133 3.64 -5.81 2.59
CA VAL A 133 3.51 -5.94 1.13
C VAL A 133 4.86 -5.69 0.44
N ALA A 134 5.58 -4.63 0.80
CA ALA A 134 6.91 -4.38 0.25
C ALA A 134 7.90 -5.52 0.57
N SER A 135 7.80 -6.13 1.75
CA SER A 135 8.67 -7.25 2.14
C SER A 135 8.34 -8.58 1.46
N SER A 136 7.09 -8.77 0.98
CA SER A 136 6.64 -10.00 0.33
C SER A 136 7.15 -10.14 -1.10
N ILE A 137 7.57 -9.03 -1.73
CA ILE A 137 8.12 -9.00 -3.10
C ILE A 137 9.22 -10.05 -3.29
N ARG A 138 10.11 -10.21 -2.29
CA ARG A 138 11.16 -11.25 -2.34
C ARG A 138 10.68 -12.61 -1.85
N CYS A 139 9.81 -12.64 -0.84
CA CYS A 139 9.36 -13.87 -0.21
C CYS A 139 8.05 -13.66 0.54
N LEU A 140 6.95 -14.16 -0.04
CA LEU A 140 5.62 -14.10 0.57
C LEU A 140 5.57 -14.83 1.92
N ARG A 141 6.19 -16.01 2.01
CA ARG A 141 6.25 -16.79 3.26
C ARG A 141 6.91 -15.99 4.39
N ARG A 142 7.99 -15.26 4.11
CA ARG A 142 8.67 -14.44 5.11
C ARG A 142 7.75 -13.35 5.64
N ALA A 143 7.02 -12.64 4.75
CA ALA A 143 6.09 -11.60 5.16
C ALA A 143 4.97 -12.13 6.08
N VAL A 144 4.38 -13.29 5.72
CA VAL A 144 3.36 -13.95 6.55
C VAL A 144 3.92 -14.35 7.92
N LEU A 145 5.13 -14.91 7.97
CA LEU A 145 5.78 -15.29 9.23
C LEU A 145 6.09 -14.08 10.10
N SER A 146 6.60 -12.98 9.54
CA SER A 146 6.87 -11.74 10.26
C SER A 146 5.59 -11.13 10.86
N GLU A 147 4.47 -11.19 10.13
CA GLU A 147 3.17 -10.69 10.61
C GLU A 147 2.55 -11.59 11.68
N THR A 148 2.76 -12.92 11.59
CA THR A 148 2.23 -13.89 12.55
C THR A 148 3.04 -13.93 13.84
N PHE A 149 4.37 -13.86 13.73
CA PHE A 149 5.31 -13.96 14.85
C PHE A 149 5.96 -12.60 15.15
N ARG A 150 5.13 -11.59 15.37
CA ARG A 150 5.59 -10.22 15.69
C ARG A 150 6.52 -10.24 16.91
N GLY A 151 7.69 -9.61 16.77
CA GLY A 151 8.72 -9.56 17.82
C GLY A 151 9.81 -10.63 17.73
N SER A 152 9.79 -11.47 16.69
CA SER A 152 10.90 -12.40 16.40
C SER A 152 12.16 -11.69 15.92
N ASP A 153 12.02 -10.50 15.32
CA ASP A 153 13.14 -9.69 14.87
C ASP A 153 13.74 -8.95 16.07
N PRO A 154 14.99 -9.23 16.45
CA PRO A 154 15.63 -8.56 17.58
C PRO A 154 15.82 -7.08 17.27
N ALA A 155 15.63 -6.22 18.28
CA ALA A 155 16.05 -4.84 18.18
C ALA A 155 17.56 -4.79 17.88
N THR A 156 17.97 -3.89 16.99
CA THR A 156 19.38 -3.73 16.60
C THR A 156 19.82 -2.29 16.83
N ARG A 157 21.14 -2.09 16.96
CA ARG A 157 21.74 -0.76 17.04
C ARG A 157 21.27 0.13 15.88
N GLN A 158 21.24 -0.40 14.66
CA GLN A 158 20.84 0.34 13.46
C GLN A 158 19.36 0.76 13.49
N MET A 159 18.47 -0.06 14.03
CA MET A 159 17.06 0.31 14.20
C MET A 159 16.89 1.45 15.20
N LEU A 160 17.62 1.42 16.33
CA LEU A 160 17.60 2.48 17.33
C LEU A 160 18.10 3.81 16.74
N ILE A 161 19.26 3.80 16.07
CA ILE A 161 19.79 4.98 15.36
C ILE A 161 18.76 5.48 14.35
N GLY A 162 18.12 4.55 13.63
CA GLY A 162 17.03 4.84 12.72
C GLY A 162 15.90 5.62 13.37
N THR A 163 15.35 5.11 14.47
CA THR A 163 14.25 5.73 15.21
C THR A 163 14.63 7.12 15.73
N VAL A 164 15.81 7.28 16.31
CA VAL A 164 16.28 8.59 16.81
C VAL A 164 16.39 9.60 15.67
N LEU A 165 16.97 9.21 14.54
CA LEU A 165 17.14 10.11 13.39
C LEU A 165 15.81 10.51 12.73
N HIS A 166 14.85 9.58 12.62
CA HIS A 166 13.49 9.92 12.14
C HIS A 166 12.87 10.98 13.04
N GLU A 167 12.98 10.80 14.35
CA GLU A 167 12.42 11.74 15.32
C GLU A 167 13.11 13.11 15.30
N VAL A 168 14.44 13.15 15.20
CA VAL A 168 15.20 14.40 15.04
C VAL A 168 14.75 15.14 13.77
N PHE A 169 14.62 14.43 12.64
CA PHE A 169 14.15 15.01 11.39
C PHE A 169 12.72 15.56 11.51
N GLN A 170 11.82 14.79 12.13
CA GLN A 170 10.43 15.18 12.37
C GLN A 170 10.31 16.43 13.24
N LYS A 171 11.13 16.56 14.29
CA LYS A 171 11.21 17.79 15.10
C LYS A 171 11.77 18.96 14.28
N ALA A 172 12.83 18.72 13.50
CA ALA A 172 13.52 19.75 12.73
C ALA A 172 12.65 20.33 11.60
N ILE A 173 11.86 19.51 10.89
CA ILE A 173 11.02 19.99 9.78
C ILE A 173 9.89 20.92 10.22
N SER A 174 9.49 20.86 11.48
CA SER A 174 8.50 21.75 12.08
C SER A 174 9.11 22.97 12.78
N ASP A 175 10.44 23.00 12.94
CA ASP A 175 11.16 24.05 13.67
C ASP A 175 12.27 24.67 12.80
N SER A 176 13.46 24.07 12.79
CA SER A 176 14.59 24.53 11.99
C SER A 176 15.65 23.45 11.76
N PHE A 177 16.27 23.51 10.59
CA PHE A 177 17.44 22.69 10.20
C PHE A 177 18.77 23.43 10.38
N ALA A 178 18.79 24.54 11.11
CA ALA A 178 20.03 25.22 11.49
C ALA A 178 20.95 24.27 12.28
N PRO A 179 22.26 24.25 12.02
CA PRO A 179 23.19 23.30 12.66
C PRO A 179 23.11 23.28 14.19
N GLU A 180 23.01 24.45 14.82
CA GLU A 180 22.91 24.59 16.28
C GLU A 180 21.62 23.96 16.79
N LYS A 181 20.52 24.15 16.06
CA LYS A 181 19.21 23.60 16.44
C LYS A 181 19.13 22.09 16.24
N LEU A 182 19.70 21.58 15.14
CA LEU A 182 19.79 20.14 14.91
C LEU A 182 20.60 19.44 16.00
N GLN A 183 21.71 20.04 16.43
CA GLN A 183 22.52 19.51 17.52
C GLN A 183 21.74 19.49 18.84
N GLU A 184 21.01 20.56 19.16
CA GLU A 184 20.12 20.61 20.32
C GLU A 184 19.05 19.50 20.28
N LEU A 185 18.33 19.38 19.16
CA LEU A 185 17.27 18.38 18.96
C LEU A 185 17.81 16.94 19.04
N ALA A 186 18.99 16.68 18.46
CA ALA A 186 19.65 15.38 18.54
C ALA A 186 19.97 15.00 19.99
N PHE A 187 20.52 15.94 20.78
CA PHE A 187 20.91 15.67 22.16
C PHE A 187 19.72 15.45 23.07
N GLN A 188 18.68 16.27 22.92
CA GLN A 188 17.43 16.11 23.64
C GLN A 188 16.78 14.76 23.31
N THR A 189 16.75 14.40 22.02
CA THR A 189 16.13 13.14 21.57
C THR A 189 16.90 11.93 22.10
N VAL A 190 18.23 11.87 21.98
CA VAL A 190 19.04 10.76 22.51
C VAL A 190 18.83 10.55 24.02
N GLN A 191 18.55 11.63 24.77
CA GLN A 191 18.34 11.59 26.22
C GLN A 191 16.93 11.16 26.64
N GLU A 192 16.00 10.96 25.71
CA GLU A 192 14.64 10.55 26.08
C GLU A 192 14.61 9.12 26.66
N MET A 193 13.76 8.93 27.68
CA MET A 193 13.68 7.68 28.44
C MET A 193 13.42 6.45 27.54
N ARG A 194 12.67 6.60 26.44
CA ARG A 194 12.41 5.51 25.49
C ARG A 194 13.68 5.03 24.78
N HIS A 195 14.55 5.95 24.39
CA HIS A 195 15.80 5.64 23.68
C HIS A 195 16.84 5.10 24.65
N LEU A 196 16.92 5.66 25.86
CA LEU A 196 17.78 5.15 26.93
C LEU A 196 17.42 3.70 27.33
N LYS A 197 16.13 3.33 27.36
CA LYS A 197 15.69 1.95 27.60
C LYS A 197 16.19 0.99 26.54
N GLU A 198 16.12 1.37 25.26
CA GLU A 198 16.62 0.52 24.18
C GLU A 198 18.16 0.45 24.16
N MET A 199 18.86 1.54 24.49
CA MET A 199 20.31 1.50 24.69
C MET A 199 20.70 0.52 25.80
N TYR A 200 19.99 0.55 26.93
CA TYR A 200 20.19 -0.41 28.02
C TYR A 200 19.94 -1.85 27.56
N ARG A 201 18.84 -2.10 26.84
CA ARG A 201 18.49 -3.42 26.29
C ARG A 201 19.57 -3.96 25.35
N LEU A 202 20.18 -3.09 24.56
CA LEU A 202 21.21 -3.43 23.57
C LEU A 202 22.64 -3.36 24.12
N ASN A 203 22.81 -3.01 25.40
CA ASN A 203 24.12 -2.77 26.03
C ASN A 203 24.99 -1.78 25.25
N LEU A 204 24.40 -0.64 24.86
CA LEU A 204 25.05 0.43 24.10
C LEU A 204 25.44 1.61 25.00
N ASN A 205 26.56 2.25 24.68
CA ASN A 205 26.97 3.49 25.31
C ASN A 205 26.20 4.68 24.68
N GLN A 206 25.64 5.54 25.52
CA GLN A 206 24.94 6.75 25.10
C GLN A 206 25.81 7.69 24.27
N ASP A 207 27.09 7.86 24.62
CA ASP A 207 28.01 8.75 23.90
C ASP A 207 28.31 8.22 22.49
N GLU A 208 28.40 6.90 22.32
CA GLU A 208 28.58 6.30 20.99
C GLU A 208 27.35 6.50 20.11
N VAL A 209 26.14 6.34 20.67
CA VAL A 209 24.90 6.58 19.94
C VAL A 209 24.78 8.05 19.55
N LYS A 210 25.13 8.96 20.47
CA LYS A 210 25.16 10.39 20.21
C LYS A 210 26.10 10.74 19.06
N GLN A 211 27.34 10.24 19.10
CA GLN A 211 28.32 10.48 18.05
C GLN A 211 27.83 9.96 16.68
N GLU A 212 27.24 8.77 16.65
CA GLU A 212 26.70 8.18 15.41
C GLU A 212 25.53 9.00 14.84
N VAL A 213 24.66 9.57 15.70
CA VAL A 213 23.59 10.48 15.28
C VAL A 213 24.14 11.82 14.77
N GLU A 214 25.19 12.36 15.41
CA GLU A 214 25.83 13.62 15.02
C GLU A 214 26.38 13.56 13.58
N GLU A 215 26.88 12.41 13.14
CA GLU A 215 27.40 12.20 11.77
C GLU A 215 26.36 12.48 10.67
N TYR A 216 25.06 12.40 10.99
CA TYR A 216 23.97 12.61 10.03
C TYR A 216 23.50 14.06 9.94
N LEU A 217 23.77 14.89 10.96
CA LEU A 217 23.21 16.25 11.05
C LEU A 217 23.61 17.15 9.86
N PRO A 218 24.86 17.12 9.36
CA PRO A 218 25.24 17.90 8.17
C PRO A 218 24.41 17.55 6.94
N SER A 219 24.07 16.27 6.76
CA SER A 219 23.24 15.80 5.65
C SER A 219 21.79 16.30 5.75
N LEU A 220 21.26 16.45 6.98
CA LEU A 220 19.94 17.03 7.21
C LEU A 220 19.92 18.53 6.87
N SER A 221 20.92 19.29 7.34
CA SER A 221 21.07 20.71 6.99
C SER A 221 21.22 20.90 5.48
N LYS A 222 22.02 20.05 4.83
CA LYS A 222 22.19 20.07 3.37
C LYS A 222 20.86 19.87 2.65
N TRP A 223 20.10 18.85 3.03
CA TRP A 223 18.78 18.58 2.43
C TRP A 223 17.84 19.78 2.57
N ALA A 224 17.75 20.38 3.76
CA ALA A 224 16.89 21.55 3.97
C ALA A 224 17.36 22.78 3.17
N GLY A 225 18.68 22.99 3.10
CA GLY A 225 19.27 24.02 2.24
C GLY A 225 18.97 23.80 0.77
N ASP A 226 18.92 22.55 0.32
CA ASP A 226 18.64 22.18 -1.07
C ASP A 226 17.17 22.33 -1.45
N PHE A 227 16.23 21.94 -0.57
CA PHE A 227 14.80 21.80 -0.90
C PHE A 227 13.83 22.75 -0.22
N MET A 228 14.20 23.40 0.90
CA MET A 228 13.26 24.25 1.67
C MET A 228 13.61 25.75 1.62
N GLN A 229 14.89 26.11 1.58
CA GLN A 229 15.36 27.47 1.85
C GLN A 229 15.98 28.17 0.64
N LYS A 230 15.19 28.46 -0.41
CA LYS A 230 15.69 29.20 -1.59
C LYS A 230 14.75 30.32 -2.04
N TYR A 231 15.35 31.45 -2.41
CA TYR A 231 14.64 32.67 -2.82
C TYR A 231 14.09 32.61 -4.25
N THR A 232 14.68 31.77 -5.12
CA THR A 232 14.25 31.63 -6.52
C THR A 232 14.10 30.17 -6.95
N SER A 233 13.18 29.91 -7.89
CA SER A 233 12.81 28.54 -8.31
C SER A 233 13.91 27.81 -9.09
N THR A 234 14.86 28.53 -9.69
CA THR A 234 16.00 27.95 -10.43
C THR A 234 17.10 27.39 -9.54
N ASP A 235 17.10 27.77 -8.27
CA ASP A 235 18.16 27.37 -7.35
C ASP A 235 17.91 25.97 -6.76
N PHE A 236 16.68 25.45 -6.87
CA PHE A 236 16.32 24.11 -6.41
C PHE A 236 16.94 23.02 -7.30
N PRO A 237 17.32 21.84 -6.75
CA PRO A 237 17.86 20.74 -7.54
C PRO A 237 16.93 20.32 -8.67
N GLN A 238 17.50 20.17 -9.87
CA GLN A 238 16.78 19.62 -11.01
C GLN A 238 16.66 18.11 -10.85
N MET A 239 15.43 17.60 -10.94
CA MET A 239 15.11 16.19 -10.81
C MET A 239 14.31 15.71 -12.01
N GLN A 240 14.33 14.40 -12.25
CA GLN A 240 13.45 13.76 -13.21
C GLN A 240 12.23 13.20 -12.49
N LEU A 241 11.06 13.76 -12.80
CA LEU A 241 9.77 13.30 -12.32
C LEU A 241 8.77 13.44 -13.48
N SER A 242 8.18 12.33 -13.90
CA SER A 242 7.03 12.33 -14.80
C SER A 242 5.81 11.89 -14.02
N LEU A 243 4.82 12.79 -13.91
CA LEU A 243 3.54 12.48 -13.28
C LEU A 243 2.53 12.07 -14.35
N PRO A 244 1.61 11.13 -14.06
CA PRO A 244 0.50 10.80 -14.94
C PRO A 244 -0.28 12.04 -15.43
N SER A 245 -0.46 13.05 -14.57
CA SER A 245 -1.15 14.31 -14.89
C SER A 245 -0.35 15.30 -15.77
N ASP A 246 0.90 15.00 -16.12
CA ASP A 246 1.72 15.88 -16.94
C ASP A 246 1.48 15.72 -18.45
N GLY A 247 0.74 14.68 -18.88
CA GLY A 247 0.50 14.40 -20.31
C GLY A 247 1.76 13.95 -21.06
N SER A 248 1.60 13.46 -22.30
CA SER A 248 2.66 12.76 -23.05
C SER A 248 3.83 13.64 -23.52
N ASN A 249 3.73 14.97 -23.41
CA ASN A 249 4.60 15.91 -24.13
C ASN A 249 5.43 16.86 -23.24
N ASN A 250 5.55 16.56 -21.94
CA ASN A 250 6.28 17.44 -21.02
C ASN A 250 7.67 16.90 -20.68
N ASN A 251 8.66 17.80 -20.68
CA ASN A 251 9.99 17.53 -20.14
C ASN A 251 9.86 16.99 -18.71
N ALA A 252 10.38 15.79 -18.48
CA ALA A 252 10.38 15.14 -17.18
C ALA A 252 11.24 15.89 -16.14
N THR A 253 12.04 16.85 -16.57
CA THR A 253 12.85 17.68 -15.67
C THR A 253 11.99 18.72 -14.95
N CYS A 254 12.11 18.76 -13.63
CA CYS A 254 11.46 19.73 -12.77
C CYS A 254 12.35 20.11 -11.59
N ASN A 255 12.06 21.24 -10.97
CA ASN A 255 12.65 21.63 -9.69
C ASN A 255 11.63 21.40 -8.57
N ILE A 256 12.07 20.83 -7.45
CA ILE A 256 11.20 20.47 -6.32
C ILE A 256 11.50 21.40 -5.14
N GLU A 257 10.47 22.07 -4.63
CA GLU A 257 10.49 22.88 -3.40
C GLU A 257 9.58 22.20 -2.37
N VAL A 258 10.16 21.82 -1.21
CA VAL A 258 9.41 21.33 -0.05
C VAL A 258 9.08 22.53 0.84
N ILE A 259 7.81 22.87 0.95
CA ILE A 259 7.39 24.11 1.62
C ILE A 259 7.36 23.92 3.14
N LYS A 260 6.69 22.87 3.59
CA LYS A 260 6.48 22.55 5.01
C LYS A 260 5.98 21.13 5.19
N SER A 261 6.16 20.60 6.40
CA SER A 261 5.36 19.47 6.88
C SER A 261 3.90 19.90 7.08
N LEU A 262 2.99 18.98 6.76
CA LEU A 262 1.55 19.09 6.98
C LEU A 262 1.08 18.11 8.04
N ASP A 263 1.72 16.94 8.11
CA ASP A 263 1.50 15.94 9.14
C ASP A 263 2.79 15.15 9.37
N ILE A 264 2.93 14.56 10.54
CA ILE A 264 4.06 13.72 10.95
C ILE A 264 3.50 12.42 11.50
N GLU A 265 4.08 11.29 11.09
CA GLU A 265 3.67 9.98 11.57
C GLU A 265 2.18 9.64 11.28
N GLU A 266 1.67 10.11 10.14
CA GLU A 266 0.27 9.99 9.73
C GLU A 266 -0.13 8.53 9.51
N SER A 267 -1.02 8.01 10.36
CA SER A 267 -1.55 6.65 10.26
C SER A 267 -2.84 6.63 9.44
N ILE A 268 -2.86 5.83 8.36
CA ILE A 268 -4.00 5.70 7.46
C ILE A 268 -4.40 4.23 7.32
N TRP A 269 -5.71 3.98 7.40
CA TRP A 269 -6.35 2.71 7.12
C TRP A 269 -7.21 2.89 5.87
N SER A 270 -7.00 2.04 4.87
CA SER A 270 -7.71 2.06 3.60
C SER A 270 -8.52 0.78 3.44
N PRO A 271 -9.83 0.83 3.74
CA PRO A 271 -10.75 -0.26 3.42
C PRO A 271 -11.02 -0.37 1.91
N ARG A 272 -10.65 0.63 1.11
CA ARG A 272 -10.69 0.55 -0.36
C ARG A 272 -9.59 -0.35 -0.90
N PHE A 273 -8.35 -0.17 -0.44
CA PHE A 273 -7.19 -0.93 -0.94
C PHE A 273 -6.81 -2.15 -0.08
N GLY A 274 -7.47 -2.40 1.06
CA GLY A 274 -7.06 -3.46 1.99
C GLY A 274 -5.69 -3.18 2.64
N LEU A 275 -5.33 -1.90 2.77
CA LEU A 275 -4.01 -1.47 3.20
C LEU A 275 -4.07 -0.64 4.48
N LYS A 276 -3.00 -0.71 5.28
CA LYS A 276 -2.71 0.26 6.33
C LYS A 276 -1.26 0.70 6.26
N GLY A 277 -0.98 1.90 6.74
CA GLY A 277 0.39 2.41 6.78
C GLY A 277 0.53 3.61 7.70
N LYS A 278 1.79 3.96 7.94
CA LYS A 278 2.19 5.12 8.71
C LYS A 278 3.20 5.91 7.88
N ILE A 279 2.78 7.04 7.33
CA ILE A 279 3.65 7.90 6.52
C ILE A 279 4.55 8.67 7.50
N ASP A 280 5.88 8.61 7.32
CA ASP A 280 6.83 9.29 8.20
C ASP A 280 6.55 10.80 8.28
N VAL A 281 6.43 11.45 7.12
CA VAL A 281 6.10 12.86 7.00
C VAL A 281 5.22 13.10 5.77
N THR A 282 4.13 13.85 5.93
CA THR A 282 3.32 14.35 4.82
C THR A 282 3.72 15.80 4.54
N VAL A 283 4.16 16.12 3.32
CA VAL A 283 4.73 17.43 2.98
C VAL A 283 3.95 18.13 1.87
N GLY A 284 3.89 19.47 1.95
CA GLY A 284 3.43 20.32 0.85
C GLY A 284 4.58 20.63 -0.09
N VAL A 285 4.42 20.34 -1.37
CA VAL A 285 5.47 20.41 -2.38
C VAL A 285 5.03 21.28 -3.55
N LYS A 286 5.92 22.17 -4.01
CA LYS A 286 5.79 22.83 -5.31
C LYS A 286 6.72 22.17 -6.32
N ILE A 287 6.18 21.90 -7.49
CA ILE A 287 6.88 21.34 -8.63
C ILE A 287 6.95 22.41 -9.71
N HIS A 288 8.14 22.92 -9.98
CA HIS A 288 8.39 23.94 -10.99
C HIS A 288 8.85 23.29 -12.30
N ARG A 289 8.15 23.60 -13.39
CA ARG A 289 8.48 23.19 -14.77
C ARG A 289 8.47 24.41 -15.67
N GLY A 290 9.63 24.98 -15.95
CA GLY A 290 9.74 26.26 -16.65
C GLY A 290 8.95 27.34 -15.89
N CYS A 291 8.00 27.99 -16.55
CA CYS A 291 7.16 29.02 -15.93
C CYS A 291 5.94 28.47 -15.16
N LYS A 292 5.68 27.17 -15.21
CA LYS A 292 4.51 26.54 -14.54
C LYS A 292 4.90 25.99 -13.18
N THR A 293 4.06 26.21 -12.18
CA THR A 293 4.22 25.63 -10.84
C THR A 293 2.96 24.87 -10.47
N LYS A 294 3.11 23.61 -10.05
CA LYS A 294 2.01 22.79 -9.51
C LYS A 294 2.26 22.55 -8.01
N TYR A 295 1.23 22.72 -7.19
CA TYR A 295 1.28 22.35 -5.78
C TYR A 295 0.68 20.95 -5.57
N LYS A 296 1.36 20.11 -4.80
CA LYS A 296 0.90 18.77 -4.41
C LYS A 296 1.22 18.50 -2.95
N ILE A 297 0.39 17.69 -2.30
CA ILE A 297 0.68 17.11 -0.99
C ILE A 297 1.22 15.72 -1.25
N MET A 298 2.43 15.41 -0.76
CA MET A 298 3.11 14.14 -1.06
C MET A 298 3.58 13.44 0.22
N PRO A 299 3.58 12.10 0.25
CA PRO A 299 4.25 11.35 1.30
C PRO A 299 5.78 11.45 1.12
N LEU A 300 6.48 11.66 2.23
CA LEU A 300 7.93 11.64 2.35
C LEU A 300 8.32 10.49 3.29
N GLU A 301 9.04 9.50 2.77
CA GLU A 301 9.58 8.36 3.53
C GLU A 301 11.05 8.60 3.85
N LEU A 302 11.43 8.37 5.10
CA LEU A 302 12.79 8.57 5.58
C LEU A 302 13.52 7.21 5.66
N LYS A 303 14.80 7.19 5.30
CA LYS A 303 15.67 6.01 5.41
C LYS A 303 17.04 6.39 5.97
N THR A 304 17.52 5.65 6.94
CA THR A 304 18.78 5.94 7.68
C THR A 304 19.95 5.03 7.29
N GLY A 305 19.66 3.93 6.59
CA GLY A 305 20.65 2.95 6.14
C GLY A 305 21.29 3.27 4.78
N LYS A 306 21.71 2.21 4.09
CA LYS A 306 22.30 2.31 2.74
C LYS A 306 21.34 2.99 1.77
N GLU A 307 21.86 3.95 1.00
CA GLU A 307 21.20 4.55 -0.16
C GLU A 307 21.06 3.51 -1.29
N SER A 308 20.06 2.62 -1.14
CA SER A 308 19.86 1.49 -2.04
C SER A 308 18.92 1.81 -3.20
N ASN A 309 18.02 2.79 -3.01
CA ASN A 309 16.85 3.04 -3.86
C ASN A 309 16.16 1.71 -4.26
N SER A 310 16.04 0.79 -3.30
CA SER A 310 15.61 -0.57 -3.60
C SER A 310 14.13 -0.64 -3.97
N ILE A 311 13.74 -1.72 -4.64
CA ILE A 311 12.36 -1.98 -5.04
C ILE A 311 11.45 -1.90 -3.81
N GLU A 312 11.85 -2.46 -2.67
CA GLU A 312 11.04 -2.44 -1.45
C GLU A 312 10.79 -1.01 -0.93
N HIS A 313 11.83 -0.15 -0.93
CA HIS A 313 11.68 1.25 -0.52
C HIS A 313 10.76 2.02 -1.47
N ARG A 314 10.86 1.76 -2.77
CA ARG A 314 10.01 2.40 -3.79
C ARG A 314 8.57 1.92 -3.70
N SER A 315 8.34 0.61 -3.55
CA SER A 315 7.02 0.02 -3.37
C SER A 315 6.32 0.55 -2.13
N GLN A 316 7.03 0.73 -1.02
CA GLN A 316 6.46 1.33 0.19
C GLN A 316 5.88 2.74 -0.09
N LEU A 317 6.60 3.57 -0.87
CA LEU A 317 6.11 4.89 -1.28
C LEU A 317 4.93 4.83 -2.25
N VAL A 318 4.95 3.89 -3.22
CA VAL A 318 3.82 3.66 -4.11
C VAL A 318 2.57 3.32 -3.30
N LEU A 319 2.68 2.44 -2.30
CA LEU A 319 1.58 2.09 -1.40
C LEU A 319 1.11 3.29 -0.56
N TYR A 320 2.01 4.19 -0.14
CA TYR A 320 1.60 5.43 0.52
C TYR A 320 0.84 6.39 -0.40
N THR A 321 1.07 6.36 -1.71
CA THR A 321 0.23 7.13 -2.64
C THR A 321 -1.19 6.59 -2.71
N LEU A 322 -1.39 5.27 -2.63
CA LEU A 322 -2.72 4.65 -2.52
C LEU A 322 -3.39 5.04 -1.21
N LEU A 323 -2.68 4.90 -0.08
CA LEU A 323 -3.19 5.30 1.23
C LEU A 323 -3.56 6.79 1.28
N SER A 324 -2.79 7.65 0.63
CA SER A 324 -3.08 9.09 0.58
C SER A 324 -4.46 9.40 -0.04
N GLN A 325 -4.96 8.56 -0.95
CA GLN A 325 -6.26 8.76 -1.61
C GLN A 325 -7.46 8.67 -0.65
N GLU A 326 -7.28 8.11 0.56
CA GLU A 326 -8.31 8.09 1.61
C GLU A 326 -8.52 9.46 2.28
N ARG A 327 -7.53 10.36 2.18
CA ARG A 327 -7.53 11.64 2.90
C ARG A 327 -7.48 12.85 1.97
N ARG A 328 -6.97 12.67 0.77
CA ARG A 328 -6.64 13.76 -0.17
C ARG A 328 -6.59 13.23 -1.61
N ALA A 329 -6.47 14.12 -2.57
CA ALA A 329 -6.30 13.74 -3.98
C ALA A 329 -5.02 12.91 -4.19
N ASP A 330 -5.00 12.07 -5.23
CA ASP A 330 -3.83 11.23 -5.55
C ASP A 330 -2.56 12.11 -5.68
N PRO A 331 -1.54 11.88 -4.83
CA PRO A 331 -0.29 12.61 -4.93
C PRO A 331 0.48 12.27 -6.22
N GLU A 332 0.18 11.15 -6.88
CA GLU A 332 0.81 10.60 -8.09
C GLU A 332 2.29 10.19 -7.93
N ALA A 333 2.96 10.68 -6.89
CA ALA A 333 4.33 10.35 -6.53
C ALA A 333 4.55 10.56 -5.03
N GLY A 334 5.61 9.95 -4.51
CA GLY A 334 6.16 10.22 -3.19
C GLY A 334 7.63 10.59 -3.24
N LEU A 335 8.20 10.95 -2.10
CA LEU A 335 9.60 11.34 -1.96
C LEU A 335 10.32 10.37 -1.02
N LEU A 336 11.47 9.84 -1.44
CA LEU A 336 12.32 8.96 -0.64
C LEU A 336 13.58 9.71 -0.22
N LEU A 337 13.77 9.93 1.07
CA LEU A 337 14.94 10.64 1.60
C LEU A 337 15.87 9.70 2.35
N TYR A 338 17.11 9.62 1.91
CA TYR A 338 18.18 8.96 2.64
C TYR A 338 18.88 9.96 3.56
N LEU A 339 18.61 9.86 4.87
CA LEU A 339 19.12 10.78 5.88
C LEU A 339 20.64 10.78 5.98
N LYS A 340 21.30 9.65 5.64
CA LYS A 340 22.76 9.54 5.68
C LYS A 340 23.46 10.51 4.72
N THR A 341 22.90 10.70 3.53
CA THR A 341 23.52 11.48 2.45
C THR A 341 22.75 12.78 2.13
N GLY A 342 21.53 12.91 2.65
CA GLY A 342 20.61 14.00 2.31
C GLY A 342 20.00 13.86 0.92
N GLN A 343 20.21 12.72 0.25
CA GLN A 343 19.74 12.50 -1.12
C GLN A 343 18.26 12.14 -1.13
N MET A 344 17.49 12.87 -1.94
CA MET A 344 16.06 12.68 -2.10
C MET A 344 15.73 12.19 -3.52
N TYR A 345 14.93 11.14 -3.60
CA TYR A 345 14.48 10.54 -4.86
C TYR A 345 12.97 10.68 -5.02
N PRO A 346 12.47 11.26 -6.12
CA PRO A 346 11.06 11.17 -6.43
C PRO A 346 10.71 9.77 -6.92
N VAL A 347 9.61 9.21 -6.41
CA VAL A 347 9.09 7.89 -6.75
C VAL A 347 7.70 8.07 -7.37
N PRO A 348 7.57 8.07 -8.71
CA PRO A 348 6.26 8.11 -9.36
C PRO A 348 5.51 6.81 -9.08
N ALA A 349 4.20 6.91 -8.86
CA ALA A 349 3.32 5.78 -8.62
C ALA A 349 2.52 5.47 -9.89
N ARG A 350 3.14 4.73 -10.82
CA ARG A 350 2.50 4.35 -12.09
C ARG A 350 1.49 3.24 -11.87
N HIS A 351 0.54 3.08 -12.80
CA HIS A 351 -0.44 2.00 -12.74
C HIS A 351 0.22 0.62 -12.61
N LEU A 352 1.25 0.36 -13.43
CA LEU A 352 2.01 -0.89 -13.37
C LEU A 352 2.62 -1.17 -11.98
N ASP A 353 3.13 -0.14 -11.31
CA ASP A 353 3.74 -0.27 -9.98
C ASP A 353 2.69 -0.45 -8.86
N LYS A 354 1.48 0.07 -9.06
CA LYS A 354 0.34 -0.12 -8.14
C LYS A 354 -0.30 -1.51 -8.34
N ARG A 355 -0.25 -2.04 -9.57
CA ARG A 355 -0.80 -3.34 -9.99
C ARG A 355 0.08 -4.51 -9.56
N GLY A 356 1.39 -4.41 -9.77
CA GLY A 356 2.38 -5.44 -9.43
C GLY A 356 2.74 -5.44 -7.95
#